data_AF-A0A415LJB4-F1
#
_entry.id   AF-A0A415LJB4-F1
#
_cell.length_a   1.000
_cell.length_b   1.000
_cell.length_c   1.000
_cell.angle_alpha   90.00
_cell.angle_beta   90.00
_cell.angle_gamma   90.00
#
_symmetry.space_group_name_H-M   'P 1'
#
loop_
_entity.id
_entity.type
_entity.pdbx_description
1 polymer ?
#
loop_
_entity_poly.entity_id
_entity_poly.type
_entity_poly.pdbx_seq_one_letter_code
_entity_poly.pdbx_strand_id
1 'polypeptide(L)'
;MKFTELANRLTGISCPVFGISWNPIDTERSIARRIIIFLEPRRVLYRELDYESLCPCITSVTEIKNYLTSELPNVDEKSNLNGYIRAMRSSCNKFLNKCPDKKEFRCHACQPGTLDNMIFTSAVGELRGVFGVMIGQIAKAYGIDVEDELADIIPE
;
A
#
# COMPACT_ATOMS: atom_id res chain seq x y z
N MET A 1 8.14 10.54 8.30
CA MET A 1 7.75 10.20 9.67
C MET A 1 8.71 9.16 10.24
N LYS A 2 9.29 9.44 11.42
CA LYS A 2 10.24 8.50 12.02
C LYS A 2 9.52 7.28 12.57
N PHE A 3 10.16 6.11 12.50
CA PHE A 3 9.67 4.86 13.07
C PHE A 3 9.19 5.02 14.52
N THR A 4 9.93 5.77 15.33
CA THR A 4 9.60 6.02 16.74
C THR A 4 8.26 6.74 16.91
N GLU A 5 7.89 7.62 15.99
CA GLU A 5 6.61 8.34 15.98
C GLU A 5 5.49 7.43 15.46
N LEU A 6 5.78 6.65 14.43
CA LEU A 6 4.88 5.69 13.79
C LEU A 6 4.47 4.56 14.75
N ALA A 7 5.41 4.09 15.57
CA ALA A 7 5.17 3.08 16.60
C ALA A 7 4.22 3.56 17.70
N ASN A 8 4.24 4.86 18.04
CA ASN A 8 3.35 5.44 19.04
C ASN A 8 1.91 5.62 18.54
N ARG A 9 1.71 5.78 17.22
CA ARG A 9 0.39 5.84 16.60
C ARG A 9 -0.32 4.49 16.73
N LEU A 10 0.29 3.43 16.17
CA LEU A 10 -0.24 2.07 16.02
C LEU A 10 -0.43 1.24 17.32
N THR A 11 -0.64 1.88 18.47
CA THR A 11 -0.80 1.22 19.78
C THR A 11 -2.12 0.45 19.92
N GLY A 12 -3.09 0.66 19.02
CA GLY A 12 -4.38 -0.05 18.99
C GLY A 12 -4.41 -1.35 18.18
N ILE A 13 -3.41 -1.64 17.35
CA ILE A 13 -3.33 -2.89 16.59
C ILE A 13 -2.43 -3.86 17.33
N SER A 14 -3.01 -4.95 17.83
CA SER A 14 -2.34 -6.03 18.58
C SER A 14 -1.40 -6.83 17.68
N CYS A 15 -0.36 -6.19 17.16
CA CYS A 15 0.82 -6.92 16.73
C CYS A 15 1.64 -7.24 17.96
N PRO A 16 1.99 -8.52 18.18
CA PRO A 16 2.72 -8.89 19.38
C PRO A 16 4.02 -8.10 19.39
N VAL A 17 4.21 -7.29 20.42
CA VAL A 17 5.44 -6.56 20.67
C VAL A 17 6.45 -7.60 21.13
N PHE A 18 7.15 -8.24 20.19
CA PHE A 18 8.22 -9.18 20.51
C PHE A 18 9.54 -8.42 20.74
N GLY A 19 10.27 -8.90 21.75
CA GLY A 19 11.38 -8.20 22.38
C GLY A 19 12.58 -7.92 21.49
N ILE A 20 13.50 -7.16 22.08
CA ILE A 20 14.78 -6.61 21.58
C ILE A 20 15.72 -7.66 20.91
N SER A 21 15.34 -8.93 20.85
CA SER A 21 16.11 -10.04 20.28
C SER A 21 15.60 -10.56 18.92
N TRP A 22 14.64 -9.90 18.27
CA TRP A 22 14.31 -10.21 16.88
C TRP A 22 15.24 -9.41 15.95
N ASN A 23 16.32 -10.05 15.50
CA ASN A 23 17.12 -9.51 14.41
C ASN A 23 16.50 -10.05 13.12
N PRO A 24 15.70 -9.26 12.35
CA PRO A 24 15.27 -9.70 11.04
C PRO A 24 16.50 -10.18 10.28
N ILE A 25 16.41 -11.31 9.58
CA ILE A 25 17.46 -11.68 8.64
C ILE A 25 17.63 -10.43 7.77
N ASP A 26 18.83 -9.84 7.74
CA ASP A 26 19.07 -8.53 7.12
C ASP A 26 18.52 -8.44 5.69
N THR A 27 18.34 -9.59 5.05
CA THR A 27 17.61 -9.79 3.80
C THR A 27 16.16 -9.28 3.87
N GLU A 28 15.28 -9.79 4.74
CA GLU A 28 13.86 -9.39 4.79
C GLU A 28 13.66 -7.92 5.11
N ARG A 29 14.46 -7.37 6.03
CA ARG A 29 14.43 -5.94 6.32
C ARG A 29 14.80 -5.12 5.09
N SER A 30 15.76 -5.59 4.30
CA SER A 30 16.13 -4.95 3.03
C SER A 30 15.01 -5.06 1.99
N ILE A 31 14.26 -6.18 1.96
CA ILE A 31 13.07 -6.34 1.10
C ILE A 31 11.97 -5.36 1.51
N ALA A 32 11.65 -5.31 2.80
CA ALA A 32 10.68 -4.39 3.35
C ALA A 32 11.05 -2.93 3.01
N ARG A 33 12.33 -2.56 3.16
CA ARG A 33 12.82 -1.21 2.85
C ARG A 33 12.65 -0.86 1.37
N ARG A 34 13.02 -1.75 0.44
CA ARG A 34 12.83 -1.47 -1.00
C ARG A 34 11.36 -1.35 -1.38
N ILE A 35 10.47 -2.10 -0.71
CA ILE A 35 9.04 -1.98 -0.93
C ILE A 35 8.54 -0.60 -0.49
N ILE A 36 8.90 -0.15 0.71
CA ILE A 36 8.53 1.20 1.18
C ILE A 36 9.04 2.26 0.21
N ILE A 37 10.32 2.22 -0.18
CA ILE A 37 10.91 3.17 -1.13
C ILE A 37 10.17 3.18 -2.48
N PHE A 38 9.76 2.01 -2.97
CA PHE A 38 9.01 1.92 -4.22
C PHE A 38 7.60 2.53 -4.11
N LEU A 39 7.00 2.51 -2.92
CA LEU A 39 5.65 3.02 -2.66
C LEU A 39 5.63 4.53 -2.38
N GLU A 40 6.72 5.10 -1.86
CA GLU A 40 6.86 6.54 -1.56
C GLU A 40 6.44 7.47 -2.72
N PRO A 41 6.85 7.25 -3.99
CA PRO A 41 6.43 8.12 -5.10
C PRO A 41 5.02 7.80 -5.65
N ARG A 42 4.26 6.87 -5.05
CA ARG A 42 2.97 6.40 -5.56
C ARG A 42 1.83 7.27 -5.05
N ARG A 43 1.70 8.46 -5.64
CA ARG A 43 0.66 9.45 -5.33
C ARG A 43 -0.79 8.91 -5.30
N VAL A 44 -1.11 7.85 -6.05
CA VAL A 44 -2.41 7.15 -5.96
C VAL A 44 -2.73 6.67 -4.54
N LEU A 45 -1.71 6.46 -3.71
CA LEU A 45 -1.83 6.02 -2.33
C LEU A 45 -2.19 7.15 -1.35
N TYR A 46 -1.85 8.41 -1.60
CA TYR A 46 -2.03 9.47 -0.59
C TYR A 46 -2.61 10.80 -1.11
N ARG A 47 -2.45 11.11 -2.40
CA ARG A 47 -2.88 12.40 -2.95
C ARG A 47 -4.40 12.44 -3.18
N GLU A 48 -5.03 13.60 -3.07
CA GLU A 48 -6.45 13.75 -3.45
C GLU A 48 -6.67 13.44 -4.94
N LEU A 49 -7.78 12.78 -5.27
CA LEU A 49 -8.04 12.30 -6.63
C LEU A 49 -8.23 13.42 -7.64
N ASP A 50 -8.62 14.62 -7.22
CA ASP A 50 -8.79 15.79 -8.07
C ASP A 50 -7.47 16.28 -8.70
N TYR A 51 -6.32 15.88 -8.12
CA TYR A 51 -4.99 16.18 -8.67
C TYR A 51 -4.41 15.05 -9.55
N GLU A 52 -5.11 13.94 -9.72
CA GLU A 52 -4.66 12.81 -10.53
C GLU A 52 -5.64 12.51 -11.68
N SER A 53 -5.08 12.20 -12.84
CA SER A 53 -5.89 11.62 -13.92
C SER A 53 -6.11 10.12 -13.65
N LEU A 54 -7.29 9.61 -14.01
CA LEU A 54 -7.70 8.23 -13.80
C LEU A 54 -6.74 7.19 -14.40
N CYS A 55 -6.23 7.44 -15.62
CA CYS A 55 -5.30 6.54 -16.29
C CYS A 55 -3.99 6.35 -15.49
N PRO A 56 -3.26 7.42 -15.11
CA PRO A 56 -2.12 7.31 -14.19
C PRO A 56 -2.39 6.50 -12.91
N CYS A 57 -3.56 6.64 -12.28
CA CYS A 57 -3.90 5.86 -11.09
C CYS A 57 -3.95 4.36 -11.41
N ILE A 58 -4.67 3.96 -12.47
CA ILE A 58 -4.77 2.55 -12.91
C ILE A 58 -3.39 1.99 -13.26
N THR A 59 -2.57 2.77 -13.98
CA THR A 59 -1.19 2.41 -14.31
C THR A 59 -0.37 2.22 -13.05
N SER A 60 -0.41 3.16 -12.10
CA SER A 60 0.33 3.09 -10.84
C SER A 60 -0.06 1.84 -10.03
N VAL A 61 -1.35 1.52 -9.93
CA VAL A 61 -1.81 0.30 -9.23
C VAL A 61 -1.32 -0.98 -9.94
N THR A 62 -1.29 -0.97 -11.26
CA THR A 62 -0.75 -2.08 -12.05
C THR A 62 0.74 -2.27 -11.81
N GLU A 63 1.52 -1.19 -11.78
CA GLU A 63 2.94 -1.21 -11.48
C GLU A 63 3.22 -1.73 -10.07
N ILE A 64 2.45 -1.26 -9.07
CA ILE A 64 2.55 -1.74 -7.69
C ILE A 64 2.27 -3.24 -7.61
N LYS A 65 1.18 -3.72 -8.22
CA LYS A 65 0.86 -5.15 -8.26
C LYS A 65 2.01 -5.98 -8.84
N ASN A 66 2.57 -5.53 -9.96
CA ASN A 66 3.64 -6.23 -10.66
C ASN A 66 4.92 -6.26 -9.81
N TYR A 67 5.28 -5.12 -9.21
CA TYR A 67 6.44 -5.01 -8.32
C TYR A 67 6.30 -5.91 -7.10
N LEU A 68 5.17 -5.83 -6.37
CA LEU A 68 4.91 -6.73 -5.23
C LEU A 68 4.94 -8.20 -5.63
N THR A 69 4.48 -8.54 -6.84
CA THR A 69 4.55 -9.90 -7.37
C THR A 69 5.99 -10.35 -7.63
N SER A 70 6.85 -9.47 -8.15
CA SER A 70 8.27 -9.77 -8.34
C SER A 70 9.04 -9.91 -7.03
N GLU A 71 8.51 -9.34 -5.94
CA GLU A 71 9.15 -9.43 -4.63
C GLU A 71 8.81 -10.70 -3.84
N LEU A 72 7.65 -11.31 -4.08
CA LEU A 72 7.21 -12.50 -3.35
C LEU A 72 8.17 -13.70 -3.38
N PRO A 73 8.83 -14.03 -4.50
CA PRO A 73 9.81 -15.12 -4.54
C PRO A 73 11.04 -14.90 -3.65
N ASN A 74 11.31 -13.65 -3.27
CA ASN A 74 12.47 -13.27 -2.48
C ASN A 74 12.21 -13.29 -0.97
N VAL A 75 10.96 -13.49 -0.55
CA VAL A 75 10.52 -13.41 0.85
C VAL A 75 10.17 -14.80 1.35
N ASP A 76 10.58 -15.16 2.57
CA ASP A 76 10.20 -16.44 3.17
C ASP A 76 8.67 -16.56 3.21
N GLU A 77 8.14 -17.64 2.66
CA GLU A 77 6.69 -17.89 2.56
C GLU A 77 6.00 -17.90 3.94
N LYS A 78 6.75 -18.22 4.99
CA LYS A 78 6.24 -18.24 6.38
C LYS A 78 6.37 -16.91 7.10
N SER A 79 7.02 -15.90 6.50
CA SER A 79 7.21 -14.59 7.13
C SER A 79 5.93 -13.76 7.13
N ASN A 80 5.84 -12.85 8.09
CA ASN A 80 4.78 -11.84 8.12
C ASN A 80 4.85 -10.91 6.91
N LEU A 81 6.05 -10.57 6.42
CA LEU A 81 6.24 -9.75 5.23
C LEU A 81 5.58 -10.38 3.99
N ASN A 82 5.66 -11.71 3.84
CA ASN A 82 4.95 -12.40 2.76
C ASN A 82 3.43 -12.16 2.85
N GLY A 83 2.87 -12.26 4.05
CA GLY A 83 1.47 -11.96 4.34
C GLY A 83 1.10 -10.52 3.98
N TYR A 84 1.91 -9.54 4.39
CA TYR A 84 1.67 -8.11 4.09
C TYR A 84 1.72 -7.82 2.59
N ILE A 85 2.72 -8.36 1.88
CA ILE A 85 2.85 -8.21 0.42
C ILE A 85 1.67 -8.83 -0.31
N ARG A 86 1.23 -10.04 0.09
CA ARG A 86 0.07 -10.70 -0.50
C ARG A 86 -1.22 -9.92 -0.27
N ALA A 87 -1.41 -9.33 0.91
CA ALA A 87 -2.57 -8.49 1.21
C ALA A 87 -2.60 -7.24 0.32
N MET A 88 -1.48 -6.52 0.20
CA MET A 88 -1.36 -5.37 -0.70
C MET A 88 -1.60 -5.76 -2.17
N ARG A 89 -1.00 -6.86 -2.64
CA ARG A 89 -1.22 -7.38 -4.01
C ARG A 89 -2.68 -7.76 -4.25
N SER A 90 -3.33 -8.39 -3.28
CA SER A 90 -4.76 -8.75 -3.34
C SER A 90 -5.64 -7.51 -3.45
N SER A 91 -5.32 -6.46 -2.70
CA SER A 91 -6.00 -5.16 -2.78
C SER A 91 -5.85 -4.52 -4.16
N CYS A 92 -4.65 -4.60 -4.76
CA CYS A 92 -4.45 -4.15 -6.15
C CYS A 92 -5.32 -4.94 -7.14
N ASN A 93 -5.42 -6.27 -7.00
CA ASN A 93 -6.30 -7.07 -7.85
C ASN A 93 -7.77 -6.68 -7.68
N LYS A 94 -8.21 -6.45 -6.44
CA LYS A 94 -9.58 -5.99 -6.15
C LYS A 94 -9.87 -4.64 -6.79
N PHE A 95 -8.92 -3.70 -6.72
CA PHE A 95 -9.00 -2.41 -7.41
C PHE A 95 -9.14 -2.59 -8.93
N LEU A 96 -8.24 -3.35 -9.55
CA LEU A 96 -8.22 -3.53 -11.02
C LEU A 96 -9.44 -4.30 -11.55
N ASN A 97 -10.06 -5.15 -10.72
CA ASN A 97 -11.33 -5.80 -11.06
C ASN A 97 -12.51 -4.82 -11.07
N LYS A 98 -12.52 -3.87 -10.12
CA LYS A 98 -13.55 -2.81 -10.05
C LYS A 98 -13.32 -1.70 -11.08
N CYS A 99 -12.06 -1.43 -11.41
CA CYS A 99 -11.63 -0.35 -12.28
C CYS A 99 -10.93 -0.92 -13.52
N PRO A 100 -11.67 -1.54 -14.46
CA PRO A 100 -11.06 -2.15 -15.63
C PRO A 100 -10.42 -1.09 -16.52
N ASP A 101 -9.29 -1.42 -17.12
CA ASP A 101 -8.60 -0.53 -18.08
C ASP A 101 -9.28 -0.53 -19.47
N LYS A 102 -10.58 -0.18 -19.47
CA LYS A 102 -11.41 -0.06 -20.68
C LYS A 102 -11.74 1.41 -20.93
N LYS A 103 -11.73 1.81 -22.21
CA LYS A 103 -12.00 3.19 -22.62
C LYS A 103 -13.32 3.73 -22.05
N GLU A 104 -14.39 2.93 -22.13
CA GLU A 104 -15.72 3.30 -21.64
C GLU A 104 -15.72 3.62 -20.14
N PHE A 105 -15.17 2.71 -19.32
CA PHE A 105 -15.03 2.92 -17.88
C PHE A 105 -14.23 4.18 -17.58
N ARG A 106 -13.08 4.37 -18.24
CA ARG A 106 -12.23 5.56 -18.02
C ARG A 106 -12.96 6.86 -18.39
N CYS A 107 -13.71 6.88 -19.49
CA CYS A 107 -14.47 8.06 -19.90
C CYS A 107 -15.58 8.42 -18.90
N HIS A 108 -16.33 7.43 -18.40
CA HIS A 108 -17.38 7.67 -17.43
C HIS A 108 -16.84 7.99 -16.04
N ALA A 109 -15.77 7.32 -15.60
CA ALA A 109 -15.17 7.53 -14.29
C ALA A 109 -14.55 8.93 -14.14
N CYS A 110 -14.16 9.59 -15.24
CA CYS A 110 -13.71 10.97 -15.24
C CYS A 110 -14.85 12.00 -15.05
N GLN A 111 -16.11 11.58 -15.15
CA GLN A 111 -17.27 12.46 -15.00
C GLN A 111 -17.77 12.39 -13.55
N PRO A 112 -17.75 13.51 -12.79
CA PRO A 112 -18.26 13.53 -11.42
C PRO A 112 -19.71 13.06 -11.34
N GLY A 113 -20.04 12.25 -10.33
CA GLY A 113 -21.40 11.80 -10.05
C GLY A 113 -21.87 10.60 -10.89
N THR A 114 -21.05 10.06 -11.79
CA THR A 114 -21.37 8.78 -12.45
C THR A 114 -21.13 7.60 -11.51
N LEU A 115 -21.80 6.48 -11.78
CA LEU A 115 -21.57 5.24 -11.05
C LEU A 115 -20.10 4.80 -11.13
N ASP A 116 -19.48 4.91 -12.30
CA ASP A 116 -18.07 4.54 -12.50
C ASP A 116 -17.11 5.45 -11.71
N ASN A 117 -17.42 6.75 -11.58
CA ASN A 117 -16.65 7.68 -10.75
C ASN A 117 -16.76 7.34 -9.25
N MET A 118 -17.95 6.98 -8.78
CA MET A 118 -18.18 6.52 -7.41
C MET A 118 -17.45 5.20 -7.14
N ILE A 119 -17.50 4.25 -8.08
CA ILE A 119 -16.79 2.96 -8.00
C ILE A 119 -15.28 3.21 -7.90
N PHE A 120 -14.74 4.07 -8.75
CA PHE A 120 -13.31 4.41 -8.76
C PHE A 120 -12.87 5.04 -7.43
N THR A 121 -13.58 6.07 -6.98
CA THR A 121 -13.28 6.76 -5.71
C THR A 121 -13.34 5.80 -4.51
N SER A 122 -14.37 4.95 -4.46
CA SER A 122 -14.49 3.92 -3.43
C SER A 122 -13.35 2.89 -3.49
N ALA A 123 -12.98 2.44 -4.69
CA ALA A 123 -11.90 1.49 -4.88
C ALA A 123 -10.54 2.06 -4.45
N VAL A 124 -10.28 3.36 -4.71
CA VAL A 124 -9.09 4.05 -4.20
C VAL A 124 -9.10 4.08 -2.68
N GLY A 125 -10.21 4.49 -2.05
CA GLY A 125 -10.31 4.53 -0.58
C GLY A 125 -10.04 3.17 0.06
N GLU A 126 -10.60 2.10 -0.52
CA GLU A 126 -10.34 0.73 -0.07
C GLU A 126 -8.87 0.32 -0.26
N LEU A 127 -8.27 0.64 -1.40
CA LEU A 127 -6.86 0.40 -1.67
C LEU A 127 -5.99 1.06 -0.60
N ARG A 128 -6.22 2.36 -0.33
CA ARG A 128 -5.47 3.14 0.67
C ARG A 128 -5.62 2.59 2.07
N GLY A 129 -6.83 2.20 2.47
CA GLY A 129 -7.06 1.58 3.77
C GLY A 129 -6.23 0.31 3.98
N VAL A 130 -6.20 -0.58 2.99
CA VAL A 130 -5.36 -1.80 3.08
C VAL A 130 -3.88 -1.45 3.10
N PHE A 131 -3.43 -0.56 2.22
CA PHE A 131 -2.02 -0.17 2.14
C PHE A 131 -1.54 0.51 3.42
N GLY A 132 -2.33 1.42 3.99
CA GLY A 132 -2.02 2.10 5.24
C GLY A 132 -1.77 1.13 6.38
N VAL A 133 -2.65 0.14 6.56
CA VAL A 133 -2.47 -0.90 7.58
C VAL A 133 -1.20 -1.70 7.30
N MET A 134 -1.01 -2.21 6.07
CA MET A 134 0.15 -3.07 5.76
C MET A 134 1.48 -2.33 5.85
N ILE A 135 1.55 -1.07 5.38
CA ILE A 135 2.74 -0.21 5.49
C ILE A 135 3.05 0.06 6.96
N GLY A 136 2.04 0.39 7.77
CA GLY A 136 2.22 0.55 9.22
C GLY A 136 2.78 -0.70 9.88
N GLN A 137 2.28 -1.89 9.49
CA GLN A 137 2.82 -3.16 9.99
C GLN A 137 4.26 -3.42 9.54
N ILE A 138 4.59 -3.15 8.28
CA ILE A 138 5.95 -3.29 7.75
C ILE A 138 6.90 -2.34 8.50
N ALA A 139 6.54 -1.07 8.61
CA ALA A 139 7.34 -0.06 9.31
C ALA A 139 7.58 -0.48 10.77
N LYS A 140 6.52 -0.93 11.47
CA LYS A 140 6.59 -1.41 12.85
C LYS A 140 7.47 -2.66 13.00
N ALA A 141 7.28 -3.67 12.15
CA ALA A 141 7.95 -4.95 12.28
C ALA A 141 9.45 -4.89 11.91
N TYR A 142 9.83 -4.01 10.97
CA TYR A 142 11.17 -3.97 10.39
C TYR A 142 11.98 -2.72 10.75
N GLY A 143 11.42 -1.80 11.56
CA GLY A 143 12.12 -0.58 11.99
C GLY A 143 12.49 0.32 10.81
N ILE A 144 11.50 0.61 9.96
CA ILE A 144 11.66 1.39 8.72
C ILE A 144 10.89 2.70 8.85
N ASP A 145 11.58 3.80 8.53
CA ASP A 145 10.95 5.13 8.39
C ASP A 145 10.12 5.18 7.10
N VAL A 146 9.06 5.98 7.10
CA VAL A 146 8.16 6.18 5.95
C VAL A 146 8.08 7.67 5.66
N GLU A 147 8.21 8.11 4.41
CA GLU A 147 8.00 9.52 4.04
C GLU A 147 6.63 10.06 4.48
N ASP A 148 6.55 11.36 4.80
CA ASP A 148 5.37 11.96 5.42
C ASP A 148 4.10 11.81 4.57
N GLU A 149 4.18 12.04 3.26
CA GLU A 149 3.02 11.89 2.36
C GLU A 149 2.48 10.44 2.36
N LEU A 150 3.36 9.43 2.35
CA LEU A 150 2.93 8.03 2.41
C LEU A 150 2.46 7.63 3.82
N ALA A 151 2.98 8.29 4.86
CA ALA A 151 2.58 8.06 6.24
C ALA A 151 1.14 8.53 6.52
N ASP A 152 0.60 9.48 5.74
CA ASP A 152 -0.76 10.03 5.92
C ASP A 152 -1.88 9.00 5.75
N ILE A 153 -1.62 7.89 5.06
CA ILE A 153 -2.60 6.80 4.94
C ILE A 153 -2.51 5.75 6.05
N ILE A 154 -1.49 5.80 6.89
CA ILE A 154 -1.33 4.87 7.99
C ILE A 154 -2.35 5.25 9.08
N PRO A 155 -3.24 4.32 9.49
CA PRO A 155 -4.21 4.62 10.53
C PRO A 155 -3.51 4.93 11.86
N GLU A 156 -4.14 5.79 12.66
CA GLU A 156 -3.78 6.01 14.06
C GLU A 156 -3.97 4.72 14.87
#